data_AF-E0S633-F1
#
_entry.id   AF-E0S633-F1
#
_cell.length_a   1.000
_cell.length_b   1.000
_cell.length_c   1.000
_cell.angle_alpha   90.00
_cell.angle_beta   90.00
_cell.angle_gamma   90.00
#
_symmetry.space_group_name_H-M   'P 1'
#
loop_
_entity.id
_entity.type
_entity.pdbx_description
1 polymer ?
#
loop_
_entity_poly.entity_id
_entity_poly.type
_entity_poly.pdbx_seq_one_letter_code
_entity_poly.pdbx_strand_id
1 'polypeptide(L)'
;MKGNRILPNNHFRKTSLKIKVHHDPETKLRIMKEKKIRKAKSLFPMPLEKLRPIVRCPTIRYNRNERLGRGFTAAECNKAGLDYRHARRLGIAVDLRRRDTNQETLDKNAERIKTYLSKITIYESIQEAREKGAKPYAKEIMPLPKTKPVVESISREEIASYE
;
A
#
# COMPACT_ATOMS: atom_id res chain seq x y z
N MET A 1 -21.01 2.82 -45.55
CA MET A 1 -21.66 1.94 -44.56
C MET A 1 -22.88 1.32 -45.22
N LYS A 2 -23.17 0.04 -44.98
CA LYS A 2 -24.39 -0.62 -45.48
C LYS A 2 -25.19 -1.13 -44.28
N GLY A 3 -26.53 -1.04 -44.38
CA GLY A 3 -27.46 -1.43 -43.33
C GLY A 3 -27.59 -0.42 -42.18
N ASN A 4 -28.47 -0.72 -41.23
CA ASN A 4 -28.70 0.11 -40.05
C ASN A 4 -27.70 -0.26 -38.93
N ARG A 5 -26.67 0.57 -38.73
CA ARG A 5 -25.63 0.38 -37.71
C ARG A 5 -25.27 1.71 -37.07
N ILE A 6 -24.75 1.64 -35.86
CA ILE A 6 -24.15 2.79 -35.17
C ILE A 6 -23.00 3.37 -36.00
N LEU A 7 -22.85 4.69 -35.97
CA LEU A 7 -21.77 5.39 -36.65
C LEU A 7 -20.40 4.90 -36.13
N PRO A 8 -19.47 4.48 -37.02
CA PRO A 8 -18.16 4.01 -36.61
C PRO A 8 -17.30 5.18 -36.13
N ASN A 9 -16.80 5.09 -34.90
CA ASN A 9 -15.86 6.07 -34.33
C ASN A 9 -14.40 5.58 -34.41
N ASN A 10 -13.99 5.17 -35.61
CA ASN A 10 -12.69 4.56 -35.84
C ASN A 10 -11.62 5.62 -36.13
N HIS A 11 -10.65 5.75 -35.22
CA HIS A 11 -9.58 6.74 -35.30
C HIS A 11 -8.31 6.22 -36.02
N PHE A 12 -8.48 5.45 -37.09
CA PHE A 12 -7.38 4.85 -37.87
C PHE A 12 -6.94 5.69 -39.08
N ARG A 13 -7.30 6.99 -39.12
CA ARG A 13 -6.99 7.89 -40.25
C ARG A 13 -5.53 8.33 -40.32
N LYS A 14 -4.79 8.24 -39.20
CA LYS A 14 -3.39 8.66 -39.12
C LYS A 14 -2.49 7.50 -39.59
N THR A 15 -1.64 7.76 -40.57
CA THR A 15 -0.62 6.79 -41.03
C THR A 15 0.50 6.58 -40.00
N SER A 16 0.65 7.51 -39.05
CA SER A 16 1.64 7.45 -37.97
C SER A 16 1.23 6.58 -36.77
N LEU A 17 0.14 5.82 -36.86
CA LEU A 17 -0.30 4.94 -35.78
C LEU A 17 0.69 3.79 -35.57
N LYS A 18 1.17 3.67 -34.34
CA LYS A 18 2.09 2.59 -33.95
C LYS A 18 1.29 1.47 -33.28
N ILE A 19 1.47 0.26 -33.78
CA ILE A 19 0.87 -0.94 -33.21
C ILE A 19 1.88 -1.55 -32.24
N LYS A 20 1.51 -1.65 -30.97
CA LYS A 20 2.30 -2.36 -29.96
C LYS A 20 1.71 -3.76 -29.76
N VAL A 21 2.49 -4.78 -30.10
CA VAL A 21 2.12 -6.18 -29.86
C VAL A 21 2.92 -6.73 -28.69
N HIS A 22 2.33 -7.66 -27.94
CA HIS A 22 2.95 -8.34 -26.82
C HIS A 22 3.32 -9.77 -27.21
N HIS A 23 4.45 -9.94 -27.90
CA HIS A 23 4.89 -11.25 -28.41
C HIS A 23 5.32 -12.21 -27.30
N ASP A 24 6.06 -11.73 -26.28
CA ASP A 24 6.58 -12.59 -25.20
C ASP A 24 6.14 -12.12 -23.80
N PRO A 25 4.85 -12.29 -23.43
CA PRO A 25 4.38 -11.91 -22.11
C PRO A 25 5.03 -12.74 -20.99
N GLU A 26 5.32 -14.01 -21.25
CA GLU A 26 5.87 -14.95 -20.26
C GLU A 26 7.32 -14.64 -19.89
N THR A 27 8.16 -14.32 -20.88
CA THR A 27 9.58 -13.98 -20.64
C THR A 27 9.68 -12.73 -19.77
N LYS A 28 8.81 -11.73 -20.01
CA LYS A 28 8.72 -10.52 -19.19
C LYS A 28 8.35 -10.84 -17.74
N LEU A 29 7.39 -11.74 -17.51
CA LEU A 29 7.01 -12.17 -16.16
C LEU A 29 8.16 -12.91 -15.46
N ARG A 30 8.87 -13.79 -16.17
CA ARG A 30 10.06 -14.49 -15.66
C ARG A 30 11.14 -13.50 -15.22
N ILE A 31 11.48 -12.54 -16.07
CA ILE A 31 12.47 -11.49 -15.77
C ILE A 31 12.05 -10.66 -14.54
N MET A 32 10.78 -10.31 -14.42
CA MET A 32 10.26 -9.59 -13.25
C MET A 32 10.40 -10.41 -11.96
N LYS A 33 10.11 -11.71 -12.01
CA LYS A 33 10.25 -12.63 -10.88
C LYS A 33 11.72 -12.76 -10.46
N GLU A 34 12.63 -12.95 -11.40
CA GLU A 34 14.08 -13.03 -11.13
C GLU A 34 14.62 -11.74 -10.52
N LYS A 35 14.22 -10.57 -11.02
CA LYS A 35 14.57 -9.26 -10.44
C LYS A 35 14.10 -9.15 -8.99
N LYS A 36 12.87 -9.61 -8.69
CA LYS A 36 12.34 -9.63 -7.32
C LYS A 36 13.17 -10.54 -6.42
N ILE A 37 13.50 -11.75 -6.88
CA ILE A 37 14.34 -12.71 -6.13
C ILE A 37 15.74 -12.14 -5.88
N ARG A 38 16.38 -11.56 -6.90
CA ARG A 38 17.70 -10.93 -6.77
C ARG A 38 17.70 -9.81 -5.73
N LYS A 39 16.69 -8.94 -5.76
CA LYS A 39 16.52 -7.88 -4.77
C LYS A 39 16.30 -8.43 -3.37
N ALA A 40 15.47 -9.46 -3.21
CA ALA A 40 15.23 -10.10 -1.92
C ALA A 40 16.49 -10.74 -1.34
N LYS A 41 17.29 -11.44 -2.16
CA LYS A 41 18.58 -12.00 -1.74
C LYS A 41 19.56 -10.94 -1.27
N SER A 42 19.62 -9.79 -1.96
CA SER A 42 20.50 -8.69 -1.58
C SER A 42 20.08 -7.99 -0.29
N LEU A 43 18.77 -7.91 0.01
CA LEU A 43 18.23 -7.24 1.19
C LEU A 43 18.13 -8.14 2.43
N PHE A 44 18.29 -9.45 2.27
CA PHE A 44 18.17 -10.42 3.35
C PHE A 44 19.01 -10.00 4.58
N PRO A 45 18.41 -9.95 5.80
CA PRO A 45 17.07 -10.45 6.20
C PRO A 45 15.92 -9.43 6.16
N MET A 46 16.11 -8.22 5.64
CA MET A 46 15.05 -7.20 5.61
C MET A 46 13.87 -7.58 4.71
N PRO A 47 12.64 -7.14 5.02
CA PRO A 47 11.49 -7.32 4.14
C PRO A 47 11.65 -6.49 2.85
N LEU A 48 11.01 -6.96 1.77
CA LEU A 48 11.13 -6.33 0.45
C LEU A 48 10.34 -5.00 0.33
N GLU A 49 9.16 -4.98 0.96
CA GLU A 49 8.25 -3.84 0.97
C GLU A 49 8.45 -3.00 2.24
N LYS A 50 8.07 -1.72 2.16
CA LYS A 50 8.10 -0.80 3.30
C LYS A 50 6.73 -0.73 3.97
N LEU A 51 6.69 -0.41 5.26
CA LEU A 51 5.43 -0.10 5.94
C LEU A 51 4.83 1.18 5.33
N ARG A 52 3.56 1.11 4.95
CA ARG A 52 2.77 2.22 4.39
C ARG A 52 1.61 2.58 5.33
N PRO A 53 1.21 3.86 5.43
CA PRO A 53 0.08 4.29 6.26
C PRO A 53 -1.25 3.87 5.66
N ILE A 54 -2.30 3.95 6.46
CA ILE A 54 -3.69 3.82 6.01
C ILE A 54 -4.22 5.24 5.73
N VAL A 55 -4.79 5.43 4.54
CA VAL A 55 -5.30 6.74 4.10
C VAL A 55 -6.63 6.55 3.38
N ARG A 56 -7.53 7.52 3.52
CA ARG A 56 -8.81 7.58 2.79
C ARG A 56 -8.61 7.94 1.32
N CYS A 57 -9.47 7.42 0.44
CA CYS A 57 -9.48 7.85 -0.97
C CYS A 57 -10.14 9.24 -1.13
N PRO A 58 -9.78 10.01 -2.18
CA PRO A 58 -10.08 11.45 -2.23
C PRO A 58 -11.51 11.83 -2.62
N THR A 59 -12.13 11.17 -3.62
CA THR A 59 -13.41 11.64 -4.18
C THR A 59 -14.62 11.08 -3.42
N ILE A 60 -15.78 11.74 -3.55
CA ILE A 60 -17.07 11.30 -2.96
C ILE A 60 -17.37 9.83 -3.28
N ARG A 61 -17.03 9.38 -4.49
CA ARG A 61 -17.22 7.99 -4.91
C ARG A 61 -16.40 6.99 -4.08
N TYR A 62 -15.22 7.39 -3.60
CA TYR A 62 -14.24 6.48 -3.00
C TYR A 62 -13.91 6.78 -1.53
N ASN A 63 -14.34 7.90 -0.97
CA ASN A 63 -13.99 8.33 0.39
C ASN A 63 -14.39 7.33 1.49
N ARG A 64 -15.41 6.49 1.25
CA ARG A 64 -15.81 5.37 2.12
C ARG A 64 -14.74 4.29 2.24
N ASN A 65 -13.83 4.19 1.27
CA ASN A 65 -12.79 3.18 1.23
C ASN A 65 -11.45 3.71 1.74
N GLU A 66 -10.75 2.85 2.48
CA GLU A 66 -9.36 3.05 2.86
C GLU A 66 -8.42 2.35 1.88
N ARG A 67 -7.21 2.88 1.75
CA ARG A 67 -6.13 2.28 0.96
C ARG A 67 -4.78 2.48 1.64
N LEU A 68 -3.79 1.71 1.20
CA LEU A 68 -2.41 1.97 1.58
C LEU A 68 -1.92 3.26 0.91
N GLY A 69 -1.35 4.15 1.72
CA GLY A 69 -0.82 5.44 1.29
C GLY A 69 0.60 5.35 0.74
N ARG A 70 1.13 6.52 0.37
CA ARG A 70 2.51 6.63 -0.13
C ARG A 70 3.55 6.50 1.00
N GLY A 71 3.31 7.17 2.12
CA GLY A 71 4.19 7.19 3.29
C GLY A 71 3.59 7.99 4.45
N PHE A 72 4.05 7.71 5.66
CA PHE A 72 3.68 8.40 6.90
C PHE A 72 4.15 9.85 6.88
N THR A 73 3.44 10.73 7.57
CA THR A 73 3.89 12.11 7.78
C THR A 73 4.94 12.17 8.89
N ALA A 74 5.66 13.28 8.97
CA ALA A 74 6.60 13.51 10.07
C ALA A 74 5.87 13.57 11.42
N ALA A 75 4.65 14.13 11.47
CA ALA A 75 3.86 14.22 12.69
C ALA A 75 3.40 12.84 13.19
N GLU A 76 2.98 11.93 12.30
CA GLU A 76 2.64 10.55 12.66
C GLU A 76 3.86 9.79 13.21
N CYS A 77 5.03 9.95 12.58
CA CYS A 77 6.27 9.36 13.09
C CYS A 77 6.64 9.92 14.47
N ASN A 78 6.57 11.24 14.65
CA ASN A 78 6.85 11.89 15.92
C ASN A 78 5.89 11.44 17.02
N LYS A 79 4.59 11.30 16.72
CA LYS A 79 3.60 10.76 17.69
C LYS A 79 3.84 9.30 18.05
N ALA A 80 4.44 8.53 17.15
CA ALA A 80 4.90 7.16 17.43
C ALA A 80 6.23 7.11 18.21
N GLY A 81 6.85 8.25 18.53
CA GLY A 81 8.13 8.32 19.24
C GLY A 81 9.36 8.12 18.34
N LEU A 82 9.21 8.38 17.04
CA LEU A 82 10.25 8.13 16.03
C LEU A 82 10.56 9.40 15.24
N ASP A 83 11.85 9.73 15.12
CA ASP A 83 12.27 10.68 14.09
C ASP A 83 12.05 10.09 12.69
N TYR A 84 11.57 10.92 11.76
CA TYR A 84 11.25 10.50 10.41
C TYR A 84 12.46 10.00 9.62
N ARG A 85 13.69 10.47 9.93
CA ARG A 85 14.92 9.97 9.30
C ARG A 85 15.28 8.60 9.84
N HIS A 86 15.07 8.36 11.14
CA HIS A 86 15.25 7.04 11.73
C HIS A 86 14.20 6.04 11.21
N ALA A 87 12.93 6.44 11.10
CA ALA A 87 11.86 5.62 10.53
C ALA A 87 12.19 5.10 9.11
N ARG A 88 12.79 5.96 8.27
CA ARG A 88 13.23 5.57 6.92
C ARG A 88 14.26 4.42 6.90
N ARG A 89 15.15 4.38 7.90
CA ARG A 89 16.16 3.32 8.06
C ARG A 89 15.53 1.99 8.50
N LEU A 90 14.49 2.05 9.33
CA LEU A 90 13.74 0.89 9.82
C LEU A 90 12.78 0.27 8.78
N GLY A 91 12.73 0.78 7.54
CA GLY A 91 11.83 0.25 6.51
C GLY A 91 10.42 0.86 6.53
N ILE A 92 10.24 2.03 7.15
CA ILE A 92 8.99 2.79 7.13
C ILE A 92 9.02 3.81 5.97
N ALA A 93 7.96 3.87 5.18
CA ALA A 93 7.85 4.86 4.10
C ALA A 93 7.39 6.21 4.66
N VAL A 94 8.07 7.31 4.32
CA VAL A 94 7.74 8.67 4.79
C VAL A 94 7.40 9.58 3.60
N ASP A 95 6.33 10.37 3.74
CA ASP A 95 5.91 11.39 2.78
C ASP A 95 5.77 12.76 3.46
N LEU A 96 6.75 13.64 3.23
CA LEU A 96 6.79 14.98 3.80
C LEU A 96 5.79 15.96 3.16
N ARG A 97 5.16 15.58 2.05
CA ARG A 97 4.21 16.46 1.33
C ARG A 97 2.77 16.27 1.78
N ARG A 98 2.46 15.12 2.39
CA ARG A 98 1.10 14.85 2.90
C ARG A 98 0.88 15.69 4.15
N ARG A 99 -0.32 16.26 4.27
CA ARG A 99 -0.76 17.01 5.45
C ARG A 99 -1.71 16.15 6.26
N ASP A 100 -1.62 16.24 7.57
CA ASP A 100 -2.53 15.58 8.49
C ASP A 100 -3.71 16.51 8.76
N THR A 101 -4.93 16.02 8.52
CA THR A 101 -6.16 16.82 8.66
C THR A 101 -7.05 16.31 9.78
N ASN A 102 -6.97 15.01 10.11
CA ASN A 102 -7.91 14.36 11.01
C ASN A 102 -7.17 13.63 12.13
N GLN A 103 -7.64 13.80 13.37
CA GLN A 103 -7.05 13.20 14.55
C GLN A 103 -7.11 11.66 14.51
N GLU A 104 -8.25 11.09 14.11
CA GLU A 104 -8.43 9.65 13.95
C GLU A 104 -7.38 9.00 13.03
N THR A 105 -7.09 9.62 11.89
CA THR A 105 -6.11 9.08 10.93
C THR A 105 -4.70 9.15 11.49
N LEU A 106 -4.40 10.21 12.23
CA LEU A 106 -3.11 10.42 12.87
C LEU A 106 -2.89 9.34 13.95
N ASP A 107 -3.89 9.08 14.77
CA ASP A 107 -3.83 8.05 15.83
C ASP A 107 -3.72 6.65 15.26
N LYS A 108 -4.58 6.30 14.30
CA LYS A 108 -4.55 5.01 13.60
C LYS A 108 -3.19 4.73 12.96
N ASN A 109 -2.58 5.75 12.35
CA ASN A 109 -1.26 5.60 11.73
C ASN A 109 -0.11 5.56 12.75
N ALA A 110 -0.19 6.32 13.85
CA ALA A 110 0.79 6.24 14.93
C ALA A 110 0.77 4.85 15.60
N GLU A 111 -0.42 4.31 15.86
CA GLU A 111 -0.59 2.93 16.36
C GLU A 111 -0.06 1.89 15.37
N ARG A 112 -0.31 2.11 14.07
CA ARG A 112 0.23 1.26 13.00
C ARG A 112 1.76 1.22 12.98
N ILE A 113 2.43 2.33 13.28
CA ILE A 113 3.89 2.34 13.44
C ILE A 113 4.30 1.58 14.69
N LYS A 114 3.65 1.81 15.83
CA LYS A 114 3.96 1.11 17.10
C LYS A 114 3.82 -0.42 16.98
N THR A 115 2.75 -0.88 16.34
CA THR A 115 2.50 -2.30 16.08
C THR A 115 3.49 -2.91 15.07
N TYR A 116 4.11 -2.11 14.21
CA TYR A 116 5.21 -2.56 13.37
C TYR A 116 6.51 -2.68 14.17
N LEU A 117 6.82 -1.68 15.01
CA LEU A 117 8.00 -1.70 15.88
C LEU A 117 8.01 -2.90 16.83
N SER A 118 6.86 -3.26 17.39
CA SER A 118 6.74 -4.42 18.28
C SER A 118 7.03 -5.76 17.61
N LYS A 119 7.03 -5.81 16.26
CA LYS A 119 7.22 -7.04 15.47
C LYS A 119 8.59 -7.14 14.84
N ILE A 120 9.36 -6.06 14.77
CA ILE A 120 10.70 -6.07 14.15
C ILE A 120 11.78 -6.37 15.19
N THR A 121 12.83 -7.03 14.74
CA THR A 121 14.06 -7.25 15.50
C THR A 121 15.21 -6.52 14.81
N ILE A 122 16.00 -5.77 15.57
CA ILE A 122 17.17 -5.05 15.07
C ILE A 122 18.42 -5.90 15.35
N TYR A 123 19.29 -6.02 14.36
CA TYR A 123 20.60 -6.67 14.48
C TYR A 123 21.70 -5.62 14.48
N GLU A 124 22.83 -5.92 15.11
CA GLU A 124 23.96 -4.97 15.19
C GLU A 124 24.75 -4.95 13.89
N SER A 125 24.87 -6.10 13.22
CA SER A 125 25.61 -6.24 11.96
C SER A 125 24.87 -7.07 10.91
N ILE A 126 25.27 -6.91 9.64
CA ILE A 126 24.71 -7.68 8.52
C ILE A 126 25.09 -9.17 8.62
N GLN A 127 26.29 -9.48 9.17
CA GLN A 127 26.76 -10.86 9.32
C GLN A 127 25.88 -11.60 10.34
N GLU A 128 25.69 -11.03 11.53
CA GLU A 128 24.80 -11.55 12.56
C GLU A 128 23.37 -11.75 12.03
N ALA A 129 22.86 -10.78 11.28
CA ALA A 129 21.54 -10.82 10.68
C ALA A 129 21.37 -11.98 9.69
N ARG A 130 22.43 -12.37 8.98
CA ARG A 130 22.43 -13.50 8.03
C ARG A 130 22.54 -14.84 8.73
N GLU A 131 23.39 -14.94 9.74
CA GLU A 131 23.60 -16.15 10.54
C GLU A 131 22.33 -16.56 11.28
N LYS A 132 21.60 -15.58 11.86
CA LYS A 132 20.33 -15.83 12.54
C LYS A 132 19.21 -16.34 11.62
N GLY A 133 19.37 -16.26 10.30
CA GLY A 133 18.52 -16.98 9.36
C GLY A 133 17.04 -16.58 9.36
N ALA A 134 16.69 -15.39 9.84
CA ALA A 134 15.30 -14.97 10.00
C ALA A 134 14.56 -14.96 8.65
N LYS A 135 13.36 -15.56 8.61
CA LYS A 135 12.55 -15.62 7.39
C LYS A 135 12.02 -14.20 7.04
N PRO A 136 12.43 -13.60 5.91
CA PRO A 136 11.99 -12.25 5.56
C PRO A 136 10.51 -12.25 5.18
N TYR A 137 9.80 -11.18 5.54
CA TYR A 137 8.40 -11.02 5.15
C TYR A 137 8.29 -10.67 3.65
N ALA A 138 7.66 -11.56 2.88
CA ALA A 138 7.61 -11.46 1.42
C ALA A 138 6.37 -10.72 0.86
N LYS A 139 5.30 -10.56 1.67
CA LYS A 139 4.04 -9.95 1.25
C LYS A 139 3.99 -8.46 1.65
N GLU A 140 2.88 -7.79 1.32
CA GLU A 140 2.62 -6.43 1.79
C GLU A 140 2.53 -6.39 3.31
N ILE A 141 3.28 -5.48 3.95
CA ILE A 141 3.33 -5.37 5.41
C ILE A 141 2.00 -4.82 5.92
N MET A 142 1.31 -5.62 6.75
CA MET A 142 0.03 -5.30 7.40
C MET A 142 -1.03 -4.79 6.39
N PRO A 143 -1.48 -5.64 5.46
CA PRO A 143 -2.46 -5.22 4.45
C PRO A 143 -3.80 -4.87 5.09
N LEU A 144 -4.59 -4.04 4.41
CA LEU A 144 -5.95 -3.72 4.84
C LEU A 144 -6.85 -4.95 4.66
N PRO A 145 -7.61 -5.37 5.68
CA PRO A 145 -8.58 -6.44 5.54
C PRO A 145 -9.72 -5.98 4.63
N LYS A 146 -10.17 -6.87 3.72
CA LYS A 146 -11.37 -6.63 2.91
C LYS A 146 -12.58 -7.15 3.69
N THR A 147 -13.12 -6.32 4.58
CA THR A 147 -14.32 -6.66 5.34
C THR A 147 -15.58 -6.43 4.51
N LYS A 148 -16.59 -7.29 4.68
CA LYS A 148 -17.93 -7.04 4.14
C LYS A 148 -18.67 -6.13 5.13
N PRO A 149 -19.51 -5.20 4.65
CA PRO A 149 -20.33 -4.40 5.56
C PRO A 149 -21.23 -5.31 6.38
N VAL A 150 -21.29 -5.06 7.68
CA VAL A 150 -22.17 -5.77 8.61
C VAL A 150 -23.41 -4.92 8.82
N VAL A 151 -24.58 -5.55 8.79
CA VAL A 151 -25.85 -4.88 9.11
C VAL A 151 -26.06 -4.99 10.61
N GLU A 152 -26.02 -3.85 11.29
CA GLU A 152 -26.34 -3.76 12.72
C GLU A 152 -27.86 -3.62 12.88
N SER A 153 -28.44 -4.37 13.81
CA SER A 153 -29.87 -4.35 14.13
C SER A 153 -30.11 -3.63 15.44
N ILE A 154 -31.14 -2.79 15.48
CA ILE A 154 -31.51 -1.99 16.65
C ILE A 154 -32.87 -2.48 17.16
N SER A 155 -33.09 -2.45 18.48
CA SER A 155 -34.37 -2.83 19.06
C SER A 155 -35.45 -1.78 18.74
N ARG A 156 -36.74 -2.19 18.74
CA ARG A 156 -37.84 -1.29 18.37
C ARG A 156 -37.94 -0.05 19.28
N GLU A 157 -37.60 -0.21 20.56
CA GLU A 157 -37.67 0.86 21.57
C GLU A 157 -36.61 1.93 21.33
N GLU A 158 -35.43 1.52 20.85
CA GLU A 158 -34.30 2.41 20.55
C GLU A 158 -34.48 3.18 19.23
N ILE A 159 -35.41 2.77 18.35
CA ILE A 159 -35.67 3.45 17.06
C ILE A 159 -36.08 4.92 17.28
N ALA A 160 -36.89 5.19 18.30
CA ALA A 160 -37.41 6.53 18.56
C ALA A 160 -36.33 7.50 19.08
N SER A 161 -35.27 6.96 19.68
CA SER A 161 -34.13 7.72 20.22
C SER A 161 -32.88 7.65 19.35
N TYR A 162 -32.95 7.02 18.16
CA TYR A 162 -31.80 6.83 17.28
C TYR A 162 -31.56 8.09 16.43
N GLU A 163 -30.31 8.58 16.42
CA GLU A 163 -29.84 9.69 15.57
C GLU A 163 -29.25 9.20 14.24
#